data_AF-A0A9E5AT22-F1
#
_entry.id   AF-A0A9E5AT22-F1
#
_cell.length_a   1.000
_cell.length_b   1.000
_cell.length_c   1.000
_cell.angle_alpha   90.00
_cell.angle_beta   90.00
_cell.angle_gamma   90.00
#
_symmetry.space_group_name_H-M   'P 1'
#
loop_
_entity.id
_entity.type
_entity.pdbx_description
1 polymer ?
#
loop_
_entity_poly.entity_id
_entity_poly.type
_entity_poly.pdbx_seq_one_letter_code
_entity_poly.pdbx_strand_id
1 'polypeptide(L)'
;MITNKLKIIFGLSIPLFIVHGIEGFMTHFQDVDAHDQKIFGLLNGLSNHGATFVTFQVMLWLLLIISFLLLIGQRWQFNILAIVGLVYIYELHHIYKALITGGYYPGLYTALLFPVVAVFFWKEWLKIYKN
;
A
#
# COMPACT_ATOMS: atom_id res chain seq x y z
N MET A 1 -17.84 -15.40 0.57
CA MET A 1 -17.92 -14.57 1.79
C MET A 1 -16.51 -14.35 2.35
N ILE A 2 -16.17 -13.14 2.80
CA ILE A 2 -14.83 -12.81 3.34
C ILE A 2 -14.65 -13.53 4.70
N THR A 3 -13.58 -14.32 4.85
CA THR A 3 -13.30 -15.08 6.08
C THR A 3 -12.81 -14.17 7.21
N ASN A 4 -13.06 -14.57 8.46
CA ASN A 4 -12.53 -13.85 9.63
C ASN A 4 -10.99 -13.81 9.63
N LYS A 5 -10.34 -14.86 9.14
CA LYS A 5 -8.89 -14.90 9.00
C LYS A 5 -8.37 -13.83 8.04
N LEU A 6 -8.99 -13.67 6.87
CA LEU A 6 -8.61 -12.61 5.93
C LEU A 6 -8.82 -11.20 6.53
N LYS A 7 -9.91 -11.00 7.27
CA LYS A 7 -10.17 -9.75 8.00
C LYS A 7 -9.10 -9.45 9.04
N ILE A 8 -8.67 -10.45 9.82
CA ILE A 8 -7.61 -10.29 10.82
C ILE A 8 -6.29 -9.94 10.14
N ILE A 9 -5.90 -10.65 9.08
CA ILE A 9 -4.66 -10.35 8.34
C ILE A 9 -4.69 -8.92 7.80
N PHE A 10 -5.79 -8.52 7.16
CA PHE A 10 -5.98 -7.15 6.68
C PHE A 10 -5.92 -6.13 7.83
N GLY A 11 -6.64 -6.37 8.93
CA GLY A 11 -6.65 -5.49 10.09
C GLY A 11 -5.27 -5.31 10.73
N LEU A 12 -4.46 -6.38 10.83
CA LEU A 12 -3.09 -6.32 11.31
C LEU A 12 -2.14 -5.64 10.33
N SER A 13 -2.44 -5.64 9.04
CA SER A 13 -1.63 -4.94 8.05
C SER A 13 -1.77 -3.42 8.11
N ILE A 14 -2.87 -2.89 8.65
CA ILE A 14 -3.09 -1.45 8.79
C ILE A 14 -2.01 -0.80 9.67
N PRO A 15 -1.77 -1.23 10.93
CA PRO A 15 -0.69 -0.66 11.72
C PRO A 15 0.69 -0.91 11.09
N LEU A 16 0.90 -2.03 10.38
CA LEU A 16 2.16 -2.26 9.65
C LEU A 16 2.39 -1.18 8.58
N PHE A 17 1.38 -0.86 7.76
CA PHE A 17 1.48 0.22 6.77
C PHE A 17 1.71 1.58 7.41
N ILE A 18 1.07 1.86 8.54
CA ILE A 18 1.28 3.13 9.27
C ILE A 18 2.74 3.23 9.72
N VAL A 19 3.27 2.20 10.38
CA VAL A 19 4.66 2.18 10.86
C VAL A 19 5.64 2.22 9.67
N HIS A 20 5.33 1.55 8.57
CA HIS A 20 6.12 1.58 7.34
C HIS A 20 6.18 2.99 6.71
N GLY A 21 5.03 3.67 6.62
CA GLY A 21 4.98 5.06 6.16
C GLY A 21 5.75 6.02 7.07
N ILE A 22 5.69 5.81 8.39
CA ILE A 22 6.47 6.59 9.36
C ILE A 22 7.98 6.36 9.14
N GLU A 23 8.41 5.11 8.99
CA GLU A 23 9.83 4.80 8.69
C GLU A 23 10.27 5.49 7.40
N GLY A 24 9.50 5.36 6.31
CA GLY A 24 9.79 5.99 5.03
C GLY A 24 9.92 7.51 5.13
N PHE A 25 9.01 8.17 5.85
CA PHE A 25 9.06 9.61 6.09
C PHE A 25 10.30 10.02 6.91
N MET A 26 10.57 9.32 8.01
CA MET A 26 11.74 9.60 8.86
C MET A 26 13.07 9.38 8.16
N THR A 27 13.08 8.53 7.13
CA THR A 27 14.28 8.17 6.37
C THR A 27 14.33 8.82 4.99
N HIS A 28 13.51 9.85 4.76
CA HIS A 28 13.55 10.67 3.54
C HIS A 28 13.31 9.88 2.24
N PHE A 29 12.43 8.87 2.27
CA PHE A 29 12.11 8.05 1.10
C PHE A 29 11.71 8.90 -0.13
N GLN A 30 10.90 9.95 0.08
CA GLN A 30 10.46 10.87 -0.97
C GLN A 30 11.61 11.59 -1.70
N ASP A 31 12.77 11.71 -1.06
CA ASP A 31 13.92 12.44 -1.61
C ASP A 31 14.82 11.54 -2.48
N VAL A 32 14.70 10.21 -2.35
CA VAL A 32 15.62 9.25 -2.98
C VAL A 32 14.94 8.21 -3.87
N ASP A 33 13.64 7.97 -3.71
CA ASP A 33 12.95 6.93 -4.44
C ASP A 33 12.45 7.40 -5.82
N ALA A 34 12.84 6.66 -6.86
CA ALA A 34 12.50 6.99 -8.23
C ALA A 34 11.02 6.75 -8.57
N HIS A 35 10.32 5.87 -7.84
CA HIS A 35 8.89 5.65 -8.05
C HIS A 35 8.09 6.81 -7.47
N ASP A 36 8.46 7.28 -6.28
CA ASP A 36 7.89 8.48 -5.67
C ASP A 36 8.01 9.69 -6.61
N GLN A 37 9.23 9.96 -7.10
CA GLN A 37 9.48 11.04 -8.06
C GLN A 37 8.68 10.88 -9.37
N LYS A 38 8.47 9.66 -9.84
CA LYS A 38 7.69 9.40 -11.05
C LYS A 38 6.19 9.63 -10.85
N ILE A 39 5.66 9.32 -9.67
CA ILE A 39 4.24 9.44 -9.35
C ILE A 39 3.91 10.89 -8.98
N PHE A 40 4.71 11.49 -8.10
CA PHE A 40 4.43 12.79 -7.51
C PHE A 40 5.21 13.95 -8.14
N GLY A 41 6.17 13.69 -9.03
CA GLY A 41 6.96 14.73 -9.68
C GLY A 41 6.14 15.75 -10.49
N LEU A 42 4.94 15.37 -10.93
CA LEU A 42 3.98 16.30 -11.56
C LEU A 42 3.48 17.39 -10.61
N LEU A 43 3.59 17.18 -9.30
CA LEU A 43 3.20 18.13 -8.26
C LEU A 43 4.31 19.12 -7.89
N ASN A 44 5.56 18.90 -8.35
CA ASN A 44 6.72 19.70 -7.96
C ASN A 44 6.62 21.19 -8.37
N GLY A 45 5.80 21.51 -9.38
CA GLY A 45 5.56 22.89 -9.81
C GLY A 45 4.51 23.64 -8.97
N LEU A 46 3.82 22.96 -8.05
CA LEU A 46 2.79 23.55 -7.20
C LEU A 46 3.39 24.07 -5.89
N SER A 47 2.73 25.05 -5.27
CA SER A 47 3.02 25.38 -3.88
C SER A 47 2.69 24.20 -2.96
N ASN A 48 3.28 24.15 -1.76
CA ASN A 48 2.95 23.11 -0.77
C ASN A 48 1.44 23.01 -0.51
N HIS A 49 0.75 24.15 -0.46
CA HIS A 49 -0.71 24.17 -0.32
C HIS A 49 -1.42 23.59 -1.54
N GLY A 50 -0.98 23.93 -2.75
CA GLY A 50 -1.52 23.38 -3.99
C GLY A 50 -1.32 21.86 -4.11
N ALA A 51 -0.11 21.37 -3.83
CA ALA A 51 0.20 19.93 -3.85
C ALA A 51 -0.64 19.16 -2.82
N THR A 52 -0.79 19.72 -1.60
CA THR A 52 -1.64 19.14 -0.55
C THR A 52 -3.11 19.10 -0.97
N PHE A 53 -3.62 20.19 -1.55
CA PHE A 53 -5.00 20.26 -2.05
C PHE A 53 -5.27 19.21 -3.13
N VAL A 54 -4.40 19.09 -4.14
CA VAL A 54 -4.53 18.10 -5.21
C VAL A 54 -4.47 16.67 -4.66
N THR A 55 -3.50 16.39 -3.77
CA THR A 55 -3.36 15.07 -3.13
C THR A 55 -4.63 14.71 -2.35
N PHE A 56 -5.12 15.62 -1.52
CA PHE A 56 -6.38 15.45 -0.80
C PHE A 56 -7.55 15.18 -1.75
N GLN A 57 -7.64 15.94 -2.84
CA GLN A 57 -8.73 15.81 -3.79
C GLN A 57 -8.73 14.45 -4.51
N VAL A 58 -7.56 13.96 -4.91
CA VAL A 58 -7.39 12.63 -5.50
C VAL A 58 -7.74 11.54 -4.49
N MET A 59 -7.26 11.63 -3.25
CA MET A 59 -7.61 10.70 -2.17
C MET A 59 -9.11 10.66 -1.93
N LEU A 60 -9.77 11.82 -1.91
CA LEU A 60 -11.23 11.92 -1.76
C LEU A 60 -11.96 11.25 -2.93
N TRP A 61 -11.53 11.46 -4.18
CA TRP A 61 -12.14 10.79 -5.33
C TRP A 61 -11.99 9.27 -5.27
N LEU A 62 -10.80 8.78 -4.92
CA LEU A 62 -10.56 7.34 -4.72
C LEU A 62 -11.43 6.78 -3.61
N LEU A 63 -11.58 7.49 -2.49
CA LEU A 63 -12.47 7.10 -1.39
C LEU A 63 -13.93 6.98 -1.85
N LEU A 64 -14.41 7.93 -2.66
CA LEU A 64 -15.77 7.89 -3.22
C LEU A 64 -15.98 6.68 -4.15
N ILE A 65 -15.00 6.40 -5.02
CA ILE A 65 -15.04 5.22 -5.90
C ILE A 65 -15.05 3.93 -5.08
N ILE A 66 -14.16 3.81 -4.09
CA ILE A 66 -14.10 2.64 -3.20
C ILE A 66 -15.44 2.48 -2.46
N SER A 67 -15.97 3.57 -1.90
CA SER A 67 -17.25 3.56 -1.18
C SER A 67 -18.40 3.10 -2.07
N PHE A 68 -18.46 3.59 -3.31
CA PHE A 68 -19.44 3.13 -4.29
C PHE A 68 -19.30 1.64 -4.59
N LEU A 69 -18.09 1.15 -4.86
CA LEU A 69 -17.82 -0.27 -5.10
C LEU A 69 -18.23 -1.15 -3.91
N LEU A 70 -18.00 -0.69 -2.67
CA LEU A 70 -18.43 -1.40 -1.46
C LEU A 70 -19.96 -1.52 -1.35
N LEU A 71 -20.72 -0.55 -1.88
CA LEU A 71 -22.19 -0.56 -1.93
C LEU A 71 -22.76 -1.49 -3.02
N ILE A 72 -22.06 -1.69 -4.14
CA ILE A 72 -22.55 -2.54 -5.24
C ILE A 72 -22.66 -4.01 -4.81
N GLY A 73 -21.79 -4.47 -3.89
CA GLY A 73 -21.98 -5.76 -3.23
C GLY A 73 -20.69 -6.50 -2.89
N GLN A 74 -20.87 -7.70 -2.33
CA GLN A 74 -19.79 -8.49 -1.71
C GLN A 74 -18.65 -8.86 -2.67
N ARG A 75 -18.93 -9.04 -3.97
CA ARG A 75 -17.90 -9.33 -4.98
C ARG A 75 -16.88 -8.20 -5.08
N TRP A 76 -17.35 -6.95 -5.04
CA TRP A 76 -16.47 -5.78 -5.10
C TRP A 76 -15.72 -5.55 -3.80
N GLN A 77 -16.35 -5.80 -2.65
CA GLN A 77 -15.67 -5.81 -1.35
C GLN A 77 -14.47 -6.78 -1.37
N PHE A 78 -14.64 -7.96 -1.96
CA PHE A 78 -13.58 -8.95 -2.10
C PHE A 78 -12.50 -8.56 -3.12
N ASN A 79 -12.88 -7.97 -4.25
CA ASN A 79 -11.93 -7.51 -5.28
C ASN A 79 -11.07 -6.33 -4.79
N ILE A 80 -11.63 -5.42 -3.99
CA ILE A 80 -10.87 -4.32 -3.36
C ILE A 80 -9.75 -4.87 -2.48
N LEU A 81 -9.99 -5.97 -1.75
CA LEU A 81 -8.95 -6.64 -0.98
C LEU A 81 -7.80 -7.15 -1.85
N ALA A 82 -8.07 -7.56 -3.10
CA ALA A 82 -6.99 -7.97 -4.02
C ALA A 82 -6.07 -6.79 -4.36
N ILE A 83 -6.63 -5.58 -4.52
CA ILE A 83 -5.85 -4.36 -4.77
C ILE A 83 -4.91 -4.10 -3.59
N VAL A 84 -5.40 -4.20 -2.36
CA VAL A 84 -4.55 -4.11 -1.15
C VAL A 84 -3.46 -5.20 -1.17
N GLY A 85 -3.82 -6.42 -1.54
CA GLY A 85 -2.88 -7.54 -1.68
C GLY A 85 -1.72 -7.24 -2.64
N LEU A 86 -1.99 -6.52 -3.73
CA LEU A 86 -0.96 -6.09 -4.69
C LEU A 86 -0.03 -5.05 -4.08
N VAL A 87 -0.52 -4.17 -3.20
CA VAL A 87 0.32 -3.22 -2.46
C VAL A 87 1.32 -3.97 -1.59
N TYR A 88 0.94 -5.04 -0.88
CA TYR A 88 1.92 -5.83 -0.10
C TYR A 88 3.06 -6.40 -0.95
N ILE A 89 2.76 -6.79 -2.20
CA ILE A 89 3.79 -7.26 -3.14
C ILE A 89 4.65 -6.09 -3.60
N TYR A 90 4.04 -4.94 -3.87
CA TYR A 90 4.74 -3.72 -4.25
C TYR A 90 5.75 -3.30 -3.17
N GLU A 91 5.41 -3.38 -1.89
CA GLU A 91 6.32 -3.04 -0.79
C GLU A 91 7.58 -3.92 -0.71
N LEU A 92 7.62 -5.06 -1.41
CA LEU A 92 8.84 -5.87 -1.52
C LEU A 92 9.97 -5.16 -2.28
N HIS A 93 9.67 -4.08 -3.01
CA HIS A 93 10.68 -3.32 -3.73
C HIS A 93 11.74 -2.72 -2.79
N HIS A 94 11.39 -2.36 -1.54
CA HIS A 94 12.36 -1.86 -0.56
C HIS A 94 13.45 -2.90 -0.25
N ILE A 95 13.08 -4.18 -0.16
CA ILE A 95 14.01 -5.29 0.07
C ILE A 95 14.92 -5.45 -1.15
N TYR A 96 14.35 -5.48 -2.35
CA TYR A 96 15.10 -5.58 -3.59
C TYR A 96 16.09 -4.41 -3.76
N LYS A 97 15.68 -3.17 -3.45
CA LYS A 97 16.52 -1.98 -3.52
C LYS A 97 17.68 -2.05 -2.52
N ALA A 98 17.42 -2.46 -1.28
CA ALA A 98 18.45 -2.65 -0.26
C ALA A 98 19.51 -3.68 -0.69
N LEU A 99 19.11 -4.77 -1.35
CA LEU A 99 20.03 -5.77 -1.87
C LEU A 99 20.95 -5.19 -2.96
N ILE A 100 20.42 -4.35 -3.85
CA ILE A 100 21.21 -3.72 -4.91
C ILE A 100 22.16 -2.65 -4.36
N THR A 101 21.70 -1.84 -3.43
CA THR A 101 22.53 -0.77 -2.84
C THR A 101 23.55 -1.31 -1.83
N GLY A 102 23.44 -2.59 -1.45
CA GLY A 102 24.34 -3.24 -0.49
C GLY A 102 24.20 -2.68 0.92
N GLY A 103 23.04 -2.10 1.26
CA GLY A 103 22.84 -1.37 2.50
C GLY A 103 21.38 -1.06 2.78
N TYR A 104 21.16 -0.18 3.76
CA TYR A 104 19.82 0.26 4.12
C TYR A 104 19.15 1.02 2.97
N TYR A 105 17.86 0.76 2.76
CA TYR A 105 16.99 1.53 1.89
C TYR A 105 15.82 2.08 2.71
N PRO A 106 15.39 3.35 2.54
CA PRO A 106 14.30 3.92 3.33
C PRO A 106 13.05 3.03 3.32
N GLY A 107 12.50 2.72 4.50
CA GLY A 107 11.37 1.80 4.66
C GLY A 107 11.73 0.30 4.78
N LEU A 108 13.01 -0.07 4.72
CA LEU A 108 13.44 -1.48 4.71
C LEU A 108 13.02 -2.27 5.96
N TYR A 109 13.22 -1.72 7.17
CA TYR A 109 13.08 -2.52 8.39
C TYR A 109 11.66 -3.07 8.56
N THR A 110 10.68 -2.20 8.35
CA THR A 110 9.26 -2.59 8.37
C THR A 110 8.88 -3.38 7.14
N ALA A 111 9.51 -3.13 5.98
CA ALA A 111 9.21 -3.86 4.76
C ALA A 111 9.52 -5.36 4.84
N LEU A 112 10.44 -5.77 5.72
CA LEU A 112 10.77 -7.18 5.98
C LEU A 112 9.56 -8.02 6.46
N LEU A 113 8.50 -7.38 6.98
CA LEU A 113 7.28 -8.08 7.41
C LEU A 113 6.28 -8.30 6.27
N PHE A 114 6.34 -7.51 5.18
CA PHE A 114 5.40 -7.65 4.07
C PHE A 114 5.46 -8.99 3.34
N PRO A 115 6.61 -9.67 3.13
CA PRO A 115 6.61 -11.02 2.55
C PRO A 115 5.71 -11.99 3.31
N VAL A 116 5.78 -11.95 4.64
CA VAL A 116 4.99 -12.83 5.52
C VAL A 116 3.50 -12.50 5.38
N VAL A 117 3.15 -11.21 5.49
CA VAL A 117 1.76 -10.75 5.35
C VAL A 117 1.20 -11.08 3.96
N ALA A 118 1.95 -10.81 2.89
CA ALA A 118 1.57 -11.07 1.52
C ALA A 118 1.28 -12.56 1.29
N VAL A 119 2.16 -13.46 1.74
CA VAL A 119 1.96 -14.91 1.60
C VAL A 119 0.68 -15.36 2.29
N PHE A 120 0.47 -14.98 3.56
CA PHE A 120 -0.73 -15.39 4.29
C PHE A 120 -2.00 -14.78 3.72
N PHE A 121 -1.95 -13.51 3.31
CA PHE A 121 -3.07 -12.81 2.71
C PHE A 121 -3.48 -13.44 1.38
N TRP A 122 -2.55 -13.60 0.43
CA TRP A 122 -2.84 -14.16 -0.89
C TRP A 122 -3.25 -15.62 -0.82
N LYS A 123 -2.69 -16.42 0.08
CA LYS A 123 -3.13 -17.80 0.32
C LYS A 123 -4.61 -17.85 0.72
N GLU A 124 -5.03 -16.98 1.64
CA GLU A 124 -6.41 -16.94 2.12
C GLU A 124 -7.36 -16.35 1.07
N TRP A 125 -6.94 -15.28 0.38
CA TRP A 125 -7.71 -14.66 -0.70
C TRP A 125 -7.94 -15.65 -1.86
N LEU A 126 -6.90 -16.29 -2.37
CA LEU A 126 -7.01 -17.26 -3.48
C LEU A 126 -7.86 -18.48 -3.12
N LYS A 127 -7.83 -18.92 -1.86
CA LYS A 127 -8.70 -19.99 -1.38
C LYS A 127 -10.18 -19.62 -1.51
N ILE A 128 -10.53 -18.37 -1.23
CA ILE A 128 -11.91 -17.88 -1.37
C ILE A 128 -12.27 -17.68 -2.85
N TYR A 129 -11.34 -17.19 -3.68
CA TYR A 129 -11.59 -16.95 -5.10
C TYR A 129 -11.85 -18.22 -5.91
N LYS A 130 -11.21 -19.33 -5.54
CA LYS A 130 -11.36 -20.63 -6.23
C LYS A 130 -12.61 -21.42 -5.84
N ASN A 131 -13.27 -21.04 -4.75
CA ASN A 131 -14.46 -21.70 -4.21
C ASN A 131 -15.72 -20.91 -4.56
#